data_AF-A0A343F0L3-F1
#
_entry.id   AF-A0A343F0L3-F1
#
_cell.length_a   1.000
_cell.length_b   1.000
_cell.length_c   1.000
_cell.angle_alpha   90.00
_cell.angle_beta   90.00
_cell.angle_gamma   90.00
#
_symmetry.space_group_name_H-M   'P 1'
#
loop_
_entity.id
_entity.type
_entity.pdbx_description
1 polymer ?
#
loop_
_entity_poly.entity_id
_entity_poly.type
_entity_poly.pdbx_seq_one_letter_code
_entity_poly.pdbx_strand_id
1 'polypeptide(L)'
;LRALLLAVFLIGSIVPGSLAVRTAHAADACTGVSAWSASAIYTAGQKAVYSSTLYEAKWWTTNERPDLSGPWGAWKSLGACSSAPTPTPTPTKTPSPSATPTPTPGAPGGKITGAYVADWHFPNVSTVPAEKLTHVFYAFADVANNGVSGGDASKLAQLTTLRSKNPSLKVLVSVGGWGRSQGFAGAASTDASRTAFANSALSYIRANKLDGVDIDWEYPAAGDKQNYTLFIQKLRSVLDAGSAADGRGSNKYQLTAAVGASDYGLGNIDIAAVQPSFDFLNVMTYDMQAGSGTHHTALYNSSRASYSVDTAVKLLKSKGLPASKLVIGGAFYSHGTADYTYDELKAGFINKNGWTRQWDDAAKAPYLTNSGGGFLSYDDTQSLAEKVKYLKANSLAGIMFWEYGQNLDGELLGAIHTALNS
;
A
#
# COMPACT_ATOMS: atom_id res chain seq x y z
N LEU A 1 -35.11 30.28 -61.68
CA LEU A 1 -36.35 29.45 -61.57
C LEU A 1 -36.58 29.21 -60.07
N ARG A 2 -37.47 29.97 -59.41
CA ARG A 2 -38.89 29.63 -59.07
C ARG A 2 -38.98 28.34 -58.23
N ALA A 3 -39.60 28.25 -57.06
CA ALA A 3 -40.57 29.08 -56.31
C ALA A 3 -40.44 28.71 -54.81
N LEU A 4 -40.48 29.60 -53.82
CA LEU A 4 -41.62 30.36 -53.25
C LEU A 4 -42.85 29.51 -52.86
N LEU A 5 -43.05 29.33 -51.55
CA LEU A 5 -44.39 29.36 -50.96
C LEU A 5 -44.35 30.00 -49.57
N LEU A 6 -45.34 30.86 -49.37
CA LEU A 6 -45.49 31.91 -48.38
C LEU A 6 -46.83 31.67 -47.68
N ALA A 7 -46.92 31.82 -46.35
CA ALA A 7 -48.11 32.28 -45.61
C ALA A 7 -47.90 32.14 -44.10
N VAL A 8 -48.44 32.96 -43.19
CA VAL A 8 -48.88 34.36 -43.09
C VAL A 8 -49.09 34.57 -41.58
N PHE A 9 -48.85 35.80 -41.12
CA PHE A 9 -48.92 36.29 -39.75
C PHE A 9 -50.25 36.04 -39.01
N LEU A 10 -50.16 35.89 -37.68
CA LEU A 10 -51.14 36.48 -36.76
C LEU A 10 -50.41 37.18 -35.61
N ILE A 11 -50.72 38.47 -35.45
CA ILE A 11 -50.27 39.36 -34.38
C ILE A 11 -51.25 39.21 -33.21
N GLY A 12 -50.72 38.99 -32.00
CA GLY A 12 -51.47 39.05 -30.75
C GLY A 12 -50.68 39.81 -29.70
N SER A 13 -51.01 41.10 -29.53
CA SER A 13 -50.52 41.94 -28.44
C SER A 13 -51.29 41.63 -27.17
N ILE A 14 -50.62 41.12 -26.12
CA ILE A 14 -51.18 40.96 -24.77
C ILE A 14 -50.14 41.42 -23.74
N VAL A 15 -50.48 42.53 -23.07
CA VAL A 15 -50.19 43.03 -21.71
C VAL A 15 -48.90 42.55 -21.01
N PRO A 16 -48.05 43.45 -20.45
CA PRO A 16 -47.01 43.06 -19.50
C PRO A 16 -47.66 42.66 -18.17
N GLY A 17 -48.08 41.41 -18.07
CA GLY A 17 -48.42 40.77 -16.81
C GLY A 17 -47.13 40.47 -16.07
N SER A 18 -46.90 41.13 -14.95
CA SER A 18 -45.85 40.83 -13.98
C SER A 18 -45.99 39.39 -13.47
N LEU A 19 -45.48 38.42 -14.22
CA LEU A 19 -45.15 37.12 -13.65
C LEU A 19 -43.80 37.26 -12.99
N ALA A 20 -43.83 37.42 -11.67
CA ALA A 20 -42.74 36.99 -10.82
C ALA A 20 -42.33 35.59 -11.32
N VAL A 21 -41.14 35.51 -11.93
CA VAL A 21 -40.44 34.24 -12.05
C VAL A 21 -40.24 33.81 -10.60
N ARG A 22 -41.16 32.97 -10.11
CA ARG A 22 -40.86 32.12 -8.98
C ARG A 22 -39.71 31.28 -9.48
N THR A 23 -38.50 31.73 -9.15
CA THR A 23 -37.39 30.82 -8.96
C THR A 23 -37.91 29.80 -7.96
N ALA A 24 -38.39 28.66 -8.47
CA ALA A 24 -38.43 27.46 -7.66
C ALA A 24 -36.98 27.24 -7.26
N HIS A 25 -36.62 27.73 -6.08
CA HIS A 25 -35.38 27.35 -5.43
C HIS A 25 -35.35 25.82 -5.46
N ALA A 26 -34.24 25.27 -5.96
CA ALA A 26 -33.93 23.86 -5.92
C ALA A 26 -33.69 23.42 -4.47
N ALA A 27 -34.77 23.45 -3.69
CA ALA A 27 -34.93 22.71 -2.46
C ALA A 27 -35.68 21.42 -2.82
N ASP A 28 -35.24 20.30 -2.24
CA ASP A 28 -35.88 18.97 -2.26
C ASP A 28 -35.65 18.02 -3.45
N ALA A 29 -34.59 18.14 -4.24
CA ALA A 29 -34.31 17.13 -5.28
C ALA A 29 -34.10 15.70 -4.71
N CYS A 30 -33.63 15.57 -3.46
CA CYS A 30 -33.28 14.29 -2.85
C CYS A 30 -34.24 13.84 -1.73
N THR A 31 -35.28 14.61 -1.45
CA THR A 31 -36.20 14.33 -0.34
C THR A 31 -37.08 13.14 -0.68
N GLY A 32 -37.02 12.10 0.15
CA GLY A 32 -37.76 10.84 -0.04
C GLY A 32 -37.11 9.83 -0.99
N VAL A 33 -35.89 10.09 -1.50
CA VAL A 33 -35.15 9.13 -2.34
C VAL A 33 -34.12 8.38 -1.50
N SER A 34 -34.20 7.05 -1.49
CA SER A 34 -33.29 6.19 -0.73
C SER A 34 -31.84 6.28 -1.23
N ALA A 35 -30.89 6.05 -0.33
CA ALA A 35 -29.49 5.89 -0.70
C ALA A 35 -29.32 4.68 -1.64
N TRP A 36 -28.41 4.81 -2.61
CA TRP A 36 -28.07 3.71 -3.50
C TRP A 36 -27.48 2.54 -2.72
N SER A 37 -27.92 1.32 -3.02
CA SER A 37 -27.45 0.09 -2.41
C SER A 37 -26.98 -0.89 -3.49
N ALA A 38 -25.80 -1.46 -3.26
CA ALA A 38 -25.20 -2.47 -4.14
C ALA A 38 -26.05 -3.74 -4.30
N SER A 39 -26.88 -4.07 -3.30
CA SER A 39 -27.73 -5.27 -3.32
C SER A 39 -29.14 -5.00 -3.84
N ALA A 40 -29.48 -3.74 -4.13
CA ALA A 40 -30.79 -3.37 -4.64
C ALA A 40 -30.82 -3.44 -6.17
N ILE A 41 -31.94 -3.90 -6.71
CA ILE A 41 -32.20 -3.87 -8.15
C ILE A 41 -32.86 -2.54 -8.49
N TYR A 42 -32.37 -1.88 -9.53
CA TYR A 42 -32.93 -0.65 -10.05
C TYR A 42 -33.40 -0.83 -11.49
N THR A 43 -34.59 -0.34 -11.82
CA THR A 43 -35.13 -0.35 -13.18
C THR A 43 -35.21 1.06 -13.77
N ALA A 44 -35.42 1.17 -15.08
CA ALA A 44 -35.43 2.46 -15.78
C ALA A 44 -36.35 3.48 -15.10
N GLY A 45 -35.81 4.67 -14.79
CA GLY A 45 -36.51 5.76 -14.12
C GLY A 45 -36.45 5.74 -12.58
N GLN A 46 -35.99 4.65 -11.96
CA GLN A 46 -35.80 4.62 -10.51
C GLN A 46 -34.61 5.47 -10.08
N LYS A 47 -34.77 6.16 -8.94
CA LYS A 47 -33.78 7.12 -8.43
C LYS A 47 -33.11 6.63 -7.17
N ALA A 48 -31.85 6.98 -7.01
CA ALA A 48 -31.08 6.70 -5.80
C ALA A 48 -30.09 7.83 -5.51
N VAL A 49 -29.83 8.08 -4.22
CA VAL A 49 -28.84 9.06 -3.79
C VAL A 49 -27.51 8.35 -3.54
N TYR A 50 -26.43 8.80 -4.18
CA TYR A 50 -25.08 8.30 -3.95
C TYR A 50 -24.12 9.48 -3.81
N SER A 51 -23.37 9.54 -2.71
CA SER A 51 -22.41 10.61 -2.42
C SER A 51 -22.99 12.03 -2.59
N SER A 52 -24.14 12.29 -1.98
CA SER A 52 -24.86 13.57 -2.02
C SER A 52 -25.26 14.04 -3.43
N THR A 53 -25.35 13.11 -4.39
CA THR A 53 -25.81 13.36 -5.76
C THR A 53 -26.97 12.43 -6.08
N LEU A 54 -27.99 12.95 -6.74
CA LEU A 54 -29.15 12.19 -7.20
C LEU A 54 -28.85 11.55 -8.55
N TYR A 55 -29.13 10.26 -8.68
CA TYR A 55 -28.98 9.51 -9.93
C TYR A 55 -30.28 8.82 -10.32
N GLU A 56 -30.49 8.63 -11.63
CA GLU A 56 -31.61 7.89 -12.21
C GLU A 56 -31.09 6.73 -13.08
N ALA A 57 -31.61 5.53 -12.85
CA ALA A 57 -31.27 4.35 -13.65
C ALA A 57 -31.87 4.46 -15.05
N LYS A 58 -31.06 4.21 -16.08
CA LYS A 58 -31.49 4.26 -17.50
C LYS A 58 -32.11 2.94 -17.95
N TRP A 59 -31.77 1.83 -17.30
CA TRP A 59 -32.28 0.47 -17.53
C TRP A 59 -32.08 -0.39 -16.28
N TRP A 60 -32.46 -1.67 -16.36
CA TRP A 60 -32.25 -2.62 -15.27
C TRP A 60 -30.77 -2.71 -14.89
N THR A 61 -30.44 -2.53 -13.62
CA THR A 61 -29.08 -2.66 -13.10
C THR A 61 -29.08 -3.08 -11.63
N THR A 62 -28.01 -3.75 -11.23
CA THR A 62 -27.73 -4.11 -9.83
C THR A 62 -26.22 -4.06 -9.61
N ASN A 63 -25.79 -3.62 -8.43
CA ASN A 63 -24.38 -3.52 -8.04
C ASN A 63 -23.48 -2.63 -8.93
N GLU A 64 -24.02 -1.89 -9.90
CA GLU A 64 -23.26 -0.90 -10.68
C GLU A 64 -23.31 0.46 -10.00
N ARG A 65 -22.14 1.01 -9.68
CA ARG A 65 -22.02 2.28 -8.97
C ARG A 65 -22.44 3.49 -9.82
N PRO A 66 -23.35 4.37 -9.33
CA PRO A 66 -23.85 5.49 -10.11
C PRO A 66 -22.80 6.52 -10.53
N ASP A 67 -21.80 6.77 -9.69
CA ASP A 67 -20.75 7.76 -9.94
C ASP A 67 -19.71 7.33 -10.99
N LEU A 68 -19.67 6.04 -11.31
CA LEU A 68 -18.80 5.48 -12.34
C LEU A 68 -19.49 5.32 -13.70
N SER A 69 -20.79 5.60 -13.78
CA SER A 69 -21.52 5.53 -15.05
C SER A 69 -21.18 6.74 -15.93
N GLY A 70 -20.38 6.48 -16.97
CA GLY A 70 -20.18 7.43 -18.07
C GLY A 70 -21.43 7.59 -18.95
N PRO A 71 -21.34 8.28 -20.10
CA PRO A 71 -22.50 8.52 -20.99
C PRO A 71 -23.26 7.25 -21.42
N TRP A 72 -22.54 6.13 -21.50
CA TRP A 72 -23.04 4.81 -21.87
C TRP A 72 -23.37 3.89 -20.68
N GLY A 73 -23.15 4.35 -19.44
CA GLY A 73 -23.41 3.58 -18.23
C GLY A 73 -24.90 3.54 -17.85
N ALA A 74 -25.21 2.72 -16.85
CA ALA A 74 -26.57 2.49 -16.37
C ALA A 74 -27.18 3.67 -15.61
N TRP A 75 -26.36 4.60 -15.11
CA TRP A 75 -26.83 5.72 -14.30
C TRP A 75 -26.65 7.08 -14.97
N LYS A 76 -27.69 7.91 -14.86
CA LYS A 76 -27.68 9.32 -15.26
C LYS A 76 -27.64 10.20 -14.01
N SER A 77 -26.64 11.06 -13.88
CA SER A 77 -26.60 12.06 -12.81
C SER A 77 -27.66 13.14 -13.03
N LEU A 78 -28.42 13.46 -11.98
CA LEU A 78 -29.43 14.51 -11.95
C LEU A 78 -29.00 15.74 -11.13
N GLY A 79 -27.82 15.72 -10.52
CA GLY A 79 -27.23 16.85 -9.79
C GLY A 79 -27.14 16.65 -8.27
N ALA A 80 -26.45 17.57 -7.61
CA ALA A 80 -26.15 17.52 -6.18
C ALA A 80 -27.39 17.83 -5.31
N CYS A 81 -27.50 17.16 -4.16
CA CYS A 81 -28.46 17.47 -3.12
C CYS A 81 -28.00 18.75 -2.38
N SER A 82 -28.83 19.79 -2.32
CA SER A 82 -28.53 21.02 -1.58
C SER A 82 -28.80 20.83 -0.08
N SER A 83 -27.91 21.34 0.78
CA SER A 83 -28.14 21.46 2.23
C SER A 83 -28.31 22.94 2.59
N ALA A 84 -29.35 23.25 3.38
CA ALA A 84 -29.65 24.58 3.87
C ALA A 84 -28.70 25.01 5.02
N PRO A 85 -28.49 26.32 5.28
CA PRO A 85 -27.56 26.78 6.31
C PRO A 85 -28.16 26.66 7.73
N THR A 86 -27.34 26.26 8.71
CA THR A 86 -27.71 26.14 10.14
C THR A 86 -27.00 27.25 10.97
N PRO A 87 -27.66 27.86 11.98
CA PRO A 87 -27.14 29.05 12.66
C PRO A 87 -26.12 28.77 13.79
N THR A 88 -25.31 29.78 14.07
CA THR A 88 -24.19 29.85 15.04
C THR A 88 -24.64 29.80 16.52
N PRO A 89 -23.95 29.07 17.42
CA PRO A 89 -24.20 29.14 18.87
C PRO A 89 -23.23 30.07 19.65
N THR A 90 -23.76 30.63 20.74
CA THR A 90 -23.14 31.55 21.74
C THR A 90 -22.33 30.77 22.82
N PRO A 91 -21.28 31.34 23.45
CA PRO A 91 -20.32 30.57 24.25
C PRO A 91 -20.72 30.38 25.72
N THR A 92 -20.40 29.21 26.29
CA THR A 92 -20.48 28.90 27.72
C THR A 92 -19.09 28.57 28.28
N LYS A 93 -18.84 29.02 29.52
CA LYS A 93 -17.54 29.00 30.22
C LYS A 93 -16.97 27.58 30.47
N THR A 94 -15.65 27.48 30.28
CA THR A 94 -14.78 26.31 30.42
C THR A 94 -14.45 25.99 31.89
N PRO A 95 -14.49 24.73 32.35
CA PRO A 95 -13.85 24.31 33.59
C PRO A 95 -12.35 24.07 33.43
N SER A 96 -11.61 24.31 34.51
CA SER A 96 -10.14 24.27 34.65
C SER A 96 -9.51 22.94 34.19
N PRO A 97 -8.31 22.96 33.57
CA PRO A 97 -7.69 21.77 32.98
C PRO A 97 -7.23 20.77 34.05
N SER A 98 -7.59 19.50 33.85
CA SER A 98 -6.88 18.36 34.43
C SER A 98 -5.54 18.21 33.71
N ALA A 99 -4.46 17.95 34.46
CA ALA A 99 -3.11 17.89 33.95
C ALA A 99 -2.99 16.88 32.80
N THR A 100 -2.72 17.40 31.60
CA THR A 100 -2.23 16.64 30.45
C THR A 100 -0.93 15.95 30.87
N PRO A 101 -0.76 14.62 30.66
CA PRO A 101 0.54 14.01 30.81
C PRO A 101 1.52 14.72 29.87
N THR A 102 2.62 15.19 30.42
CA THR A 102 3.73 15.81 29.71
C THR A 102 4.07 14.98 28.47
N PRO A 103 4.16 15.58 27.27
CA PRO A 103 4.63 14.85 26.10
C PRO A 103 6.07 14.41 26.38
N THR A 104 6.28 13.11 26.48
CA THR A 104 7.63 12.54 26.42
C THR A 104 8.25 13.00 25.09
N PRO A 105 9.46 13.57 25.11
CA PRO A 105 10.22 13.88 23.91
C PRO A 105 10.24 12.65 22.98
N GLY A 106 10.03 12.86 21.68
CA GLY A 106 9.99 11.78 20.69
C GLY A 106 11.13 10.79 20.90
N ALA A 107 10.79 9.52 21.14
CA ALA A 107 11.80 8.50 21.30
C ALA A 107 12.61 8.42 19.98
N PRO A 108 13.93 8.62 20.01
CA PRO A 108 14.77 8.02 18.99
C PRO A 108 14.83 6.50 19.26
N GLY A 109 14.56 5.66 18.25
CA GLY A 109 15.32 4.41 18.14
C GLY A 109 14.65 3.05 18.48
N GLY A 110 13.47 2.75 17.96
CA GLY A 110 13.03 1.34 17.78
C GLY A 110 13.48 0.81 16.41
N LYS A 111 13.85 -0.48 16.31
CA LYS A 111 14.11 -1.12 15.02
C LYS A 111 12.80 -1.35 14.27
N ILE A 112 12.80 -1.20 12.94
CA ILE A 112 11.66 -1.55 12.10
C ILE A 112 11.42 -3.07 12.17
N THR A 113 10.16 -3.45 12.38
CA THR A 113 9.62 -4.78 12.12
C THR A 113 8.44 -4.62 11.17
N GLY A 114 8.65 -4.95 9.91
CA GLY A 114 7.69 -4.78 8.81
C GLY A 114 7.09 -6.10 8.36
N ALA A 115 5.76 -6.14 8.19
CA ALA A 115 5.06 -7.30 7.63
C ALA A 115 4.43 -6.93 6.29
N TYR A 116 4.82 -7.59 5.20
CA TYR A 116 4.00 -7.59 3.99
C TYR A 116 2.81 -8.51 4.20
N VAL A 117 1.60 -8.03 3.89
CA VAL A 117 0.34 -8.78 3.99
C VAL A 117 -0.25 -8.86 2.60
N ALA A 118 -0.13 -10.03 1.98
CA ALA A 118 -0.60 -10.24 0.62
C ALA A 118 -2.12 -10.41 0.55
N ASP A 119 -2.71 -9.91 -0.53
CA ASP A 119 -4.14 -9.95 -0.77
C ASP A 119 -4.69 -11.38 -0.82
N TRP A 120 -3.92 -12.29 -1.40
CA TRP A 120 -4.31 -13.68 -1.64
C TRP A 120 -4.06 -14.60 -0.44
N HIS A 121 -3.27 -14.17 0.54
CA HIS A 121 -3.06 -14.87 1.82
C HIS A 121 -3.43 -13.97 3.01
N PHE A 122 -4.53 -13.22 2.85
CA PHE A 122 -4.93 -12.23 3.84
C PHE A 122 -5.35 -12.89 5.17
N PRO A 123 -4.74 -12.52 6.31
CA PRO A 123 -4.97 -13.18 7.59
C PRO A 123 -6.30 -12.74 8.22
N ASN A 124 -6.77 -13.51 9.19
CA ASN A 124 -7.72 -12.98 10.16
C ASN A 124 -7.03 -11.88 11.00
N VAL A 125 -7.33 -10.62 10.72
CA VAL A 125 -6.68 -9.46 11.36
C VAL A 125 -6.81 -9.49 12.90
N SER A 126 -7.88 -10.09 13.44
CA SER A 126 -8.05 -10.22 14.90
C SER A 126 -6.99 -11.09 15.58
N THR A 127 -6.31 -11.99 14.86
CA THR A 127 -5.24 -12.84 15.41
C THR A 127 -3.85 -12.25 15.24
N VAL A 128 -3.69 -11.17 14.46
CA VAL A 128 -2.39 -10.55 14.21
C VAL A 128 -1.85 -9.92 15.51
N PRO A 129 -0.62 -10.28 15.95
CA PRO A 129 0.03 -9.72 17.12
C PRO A 129 0.68 -8.37 16.78
N ALA A 130 -0.16 -7.34 16.56
CA ALA A 130 0.26 -6.02 16.10
C ALA A 130 1.27 -5.31 17.01
N GLU A 131 1.31 -5.65 18.30
CA GLU A 131 2.29 -5.18 19.27
C GLU A 131 3.73 -5.61 18.95
N LYS A 132 3.91 -6.63 18.10
CA LYS A 132 5.22 -7.09 17.62
C LYS A 132 5.65 -6.41 16.32
N LEU A 133 4.78 -5.60 15.72
CA LEU A 133 5.01 -4.96 14.42
C LEU A 133 5.14 -3.45 14.59
N THR A 134 5.93 -2.84 13.70
CA THR A 134 5.99 -1.38 13.57
C THR A 134 5.32 -0.90 12.29
N HIS A 135 5.37 -1.72 11.24
CA HIS A 135 4.85 -1.41 9.92
C HIS A 135 4.12 -2.62 9.35
N VAL A 136 3.00 -2.37 8.70
CA VAL A 136 2.29 -3.32 7.83
C VAL A 136 2.22 -2.72 6.43
N PHE A 137 2.63 -3.51 5.45
CA PHE A 137 2.58 -3.17 4.03
C PHE A 137 1.49 -4.01 3.38
N TYR A 138 0.39 -3.38 2.98
CA TYR A 138 -0.66 -4.05 2.24
C TYR A 138 -0.21 -4.30 0.80
N ALA A 139 -0.13 -5.57 0.40
CA ALA A 139 0.39 -6.02 -0.89
C ALA A 139 -0.75 -6.63 -1.73
N PHE A 140 -1.17 -6.05 -2.86
CA PHE A 140 -0.68 -4.78 -3.41
C PHE A 140 -1.82 -4.00 -4.08
N ALA A 141 -1.61 -2.70 -4.19
CA ALA A 141 -2.26 -1.86 -5.19
C ALA A 141 -1.45 -1.85 -6.50
N ASP A 142 -2.09 -1.44 -7.60
CA ASP A 142 -1.52 -1.39 -8.95
C ASP A 142 -1.25 0.04 -9.41
N VAL A 143 -0.45 0.17 -10.48
CA VAL A 143 -0.29 1.41 -11.21
C VAL A 143 -1.16 1.40 -12.47
N ALA A 144 -2.20 2.24 -12.52
CA ALA A 144 -3.06 2.39 -13.70
C ALA A 144 -3.35 3.86 -13.98
N ASN A 145 -3.36 4.25 -15.26
CA ASN A 145 -3.62 5.63 -15.69
C ASN A 145 -2.77 6.68 -14.96
N ASN A 146 -1.48 6.38 -14.76
CA ASN A 146 -0.54 7.20 -13.98
C ASN A 146 -1.00 7.47 -12.54
N GLY A 147 -1.71 6.55 -11.89
CA GLY A 147 -2.16 6.67 -10.51
C GLY A 147 -2.12 5.34 -9.77
N VAL A 148 -2.31 5.41 -8.45
CA VAL A 148 -2.51 4.23 -7.60
C VAL A 148 -3.95 3.75 -7.81
N SER A 149 -4.10 2.45 -8.05
CA SER A 149 -5.37 1.83 -8.40
C SER A 149 -5.49 0.44 -7.76
N GLY A 150 -6.70 -0.11 -7.71
CA GLY A 150 -6.92 -1.43 -7.12
C GLY A 150 -6.68 -1.46 -5.61
N GLY A 151 -6.37 -2.66 -5.11
CA GLY A 151 -6.44 -2.98 -3.68
C GLY A 151 -7.89 -3.11 -3.19
N ASP A 152 -8.05 -3.88 -2.11
CA ASP A 152 -9.30 -4.15 -1.42
C ASP A 152 -9.44 -3.18 -0.23
N ALA A 153 -10.35 -2.22 -0.38
CA ALA A 153 -10.62 -1.21 0.63
C ALA A 153 -11.12 -1.81 1.96
N SER A 154 -11.80 -2.96 1.93
CA SER A 154 -12.26 -3.66 3.15
C SER A 154 -11.07 -4.23 3.91
N LYS A 155 -10.13 -4.87 3.20
CA LYS A 155 -8.90 -5.38 3.81
C LYS A 155 -8.00 -4.28 4.34
N LEU A 156 -7.83 -3.19 3.59
CA LEU A 156 -7.12 -2.00 4.07
C LEU A 156 -7.76 -1.44 5.35
N ALA A 157 -9.10 -1.30 5.36
CA ALA A 157 -9.82 -0.86 6.55
C ALA A 157 -9.56 -1.81 7.74
N GLN A 158 -9.61 -3.13 7.53
CA GLN A 158 -9.27 -4.11 8.57
C GLN A 158 -7.85 -3.90 9.09
N LEU A 159 -6.83 -3.77 8.24
CA LEU A 159 -5.45 -3.56 8.69
C LEU A 159 -5.30 -2.30 9.55
N THR A 160 -6.00 -1.20 9.23
CA THR A 160 -5.96 0.00 10.07
C THR A 160 -6.52 -0.21 11.48
N THR A 161 -7.38 -1.21 11.70
CA THR A 161 -7.90 -1.54 13.03
C THR A 161 -6.85 -2.12 13.97
N LEU A 162 -5.72 -2.63 13.44
CA LEU A 162 -4.60 -3.11 14.26
C LEU A 162 -4.01 -2.02 15.16
N ARG A 163 -4.24 -0.75 14.84
CA ARG A 163 -3.88 0.38 15.70
C ARG A 163 -4.57 0.36 17.07
N SER A 164 -5.68 -0.37 17.21
CA SER A 164 -6.32 -0.60 18.52
C SER A 164 -5.45 -1.41 19.47
N LYS A 165 -4.61 -2.31 18.94
CA LYS A 165 -3.62 -3.09 19.70
C LYS A 165 -2.26 -2.39 19.78
N ASN A 166 -1.89 -1.67 18.73
CA ASN A 166 -0.64 -0.90 18.68
C ASN A 166 -0.87 0.49 18.07
N PRO A 167 -1.14 1.52 18.91
CA PRO A 167 -1.44 2.88 18.42
C PRO A 167 -0.32 3.54 17.59
N SER A 168 0.91 3.03 17.67
CA SER A 168 2.05 3.54 16.91
C SER A 168 2.24 2.90 15.53
N LEU A 169 1.53 1.79 15.27
CA LEU A 169 1.64 1.01 14.05
C LEU A 169 1.39 1.86 12.79
N LYS A 170 2.31 1.74 11.83
CA LYS A 170 2.16 2.33 10.49
C LYS A 170 1.56 1.32 9.54
N VAL A 171 0.55 1.75 8.78
CA VAL A 171 -0.04 0.94 7.71
C VAL A 171 0.19 1.66 6.40
N LEU A 172 0.95 1.05 5.49
CA LEU A 172 1.26 1.59 4.16
C LEU A 172 0.61 0.69 3.10
N VAL A 173 0.25 1.28 1.97
CA VAL A 173 -0.05 0.53 0.76
C VAL A 173 1.25 0.30 0.00
N SER A 174 1.55 -0.95 -0.35
CA SER A 174 2.61 -1.26 -1.32
C SER A 174 2.02 -1.30 -2.71
N VAL A 175 2.62 -0.55 -3.63
CA VAL A 175 2.15 -0.36 -4.99
C VAL A 175 3.11 -1.07 -5.93
N GLY A 176 2.59 -1.94 -6.80
CA GLY A 176 3.38 -2.74 -7.73
C GLY A 176 3.61 -4.16 -7.22
N GLY A 177 4.88 -4.55 -7.17
CA GLY A 177 5.37 -5.91 -6.94
C GLY A 177 5.64 -6.66 -8.25
N TRP A 178 6.23 -7.84 -8.11
CA TRP A 178 6.48 -8.77 -9.21
C TRP A 178 5.22 -9.02 -10.06
N GLY A 179 5.35 -8.82 -11.38
CA GLY A 179 4.23 -8.98 -12.32
C GLY A 179 3.21 -7.84 -12.32
N ARG A 180 3.36 -6.81 -11.48
CA ARG A 180 2.42 -5.66 -11.33
C ARG A 180 3.08 -4.28 -11.53
N SER A 181 4.34 -4.27 -11.97
CA SER A 181 5.17 -3.06 -12.09
C SER A 181 5.07 -2.33 -13.44
N GLN A 182 4.26 -2.81 -14.38
CA GLN A 182 4.26 -2.34 -15.78
C GLN A 182 3.82 -0.87 -15.93
N GLY A 183 2.97 -0.37 -15.03
CA GLY A 183 2.49 1.01 -15.09
C GLY A 183 3.50 2.06 -14.61
N PHE A 184 4.59 1.66 -13.93
CA PHE A 184 5.53 2.62 -13.34
C PHE A 184 6.30 3.45 -14.38
N ALA A 185 6.77 2.83 -15.46
CA ALA A 185 7.52 3.55 -16.50
C ALA A 185 6.70 4.71 -17.09
N GLY A 186 5.42 4.46 -17.36
CA GLY A 186 4.47 5.49 -17.80
C GLY A 186 4.27 6.59 -16.76
N ALA A 187 4.02 6.20 -15.50
CA ALA A 187 3.83 7.12 -14.38
C ALA A 187 5.08 7.97 -14.06
N ALA A 188 6.28 7.46 -14.34
CA ALA A 188 7.55 8.14 -14.07
C ALA A 188 8.03 9.04 -15.23
N SER A 189 7.50 8.84 -16.45
CA SER A 189 8.08 9.35 -17.71
C SER A 189 8.11 10.87 -17.88
N THR A 190 7.13 11.62 -17.34
CA THR A 190 6.99 13.07 -17.53
C THR A 190 6.64 13.76 -16.23
N ASP A 191 6.88 15.07 -16.11
CA ASP A 191 6.50 15.79 -14.86
C ASP A 191 4.99 15.74 -14.61
N ALA A 192 4.17 15.80 -15.67
CA ALA A 192 2.72 15.67 -15.58
C ALA A 192 2.27 14.30 -15.07
N SER A 193 2.84 13.20 -15.60
CA SER A 193 2.51 11.84 -15.15
C SER A 193 3.00 11.57 -13.72
N ARG A 194 4.20 12.03 -13.36
CA ARG A 194 4.72 11.95 -11.97
C ARG A 194 3.83 12.68 -10.99
N THR A 195 3.39 13.88 -11.35
CA THR A 195 2.51 14.71 -10.53
C THR A 195 1.12 14.07 -10.39
N ALA A 196 0.58 13.51 -11.48
CA ALA A 196 -0.67 12.75 -11.44
C ALA A 196 -0.58 11.55 -10.48
N PHE A 197 0.52 10.79 -10.55
CA PHE A 197 0.72 9.64 -9.67
C PHE A 197 0.86 10.06 -8.22
N ALA A 198 1.70 11.05 -7.93
CA ALA A 198 1.93 11.52 -6.56
C ALA A 198 0.64 12.06 -5.91
N ASN A 199 -0.18 12.80 -6.66
CA ASN A 199 -1.48 13.28 -6.19
C ASN A 199 -2.49 12.13 -5.98
N SER A 200 -2.48 11.15 -6.88
CA SER A 200 -3.30 9.94 -6.75
C SER A 200 -2.90 9.13 -5.51
N ALA A 201 -1.60 8.93 -5.26
CA ALA A 201 -1.08 8.25 -4.08
C ALA A 201 -1.50 8.97 -2.79
N LEU A 202 -1.33 10.29 -2.71
CA LEU A 202 -1.78 11.09 -1.56
C LEU A 202 -3.30 10.97 -1.34
N SER A 203 -4.08 10.98 -2.41
CA SER A 203 -5.54 10.80 -2.33
C SER A 203 -5.91 9.39 -1.85
N TYR A 204 -5.21 8.36 -2.34
CA TYR A 204 -5.42 6.97 -1.97
C TYR A 204 -5.13 6.72 -0.49
N ILE A 205 -4.00 7.21 0.02
CA ILE A 205 -3.63 7.02 1.44
C ILE A 205 -4.58 7.79 2.37
N ARG A 206 -5.07 8.96 1.97
CA ARG A 206 -6.10 9.71 2.72
C ARG A 206 -7.43 8.95 2.76
N ALA A 207 -7.90 8.49 1.60
CA ALA A 207 -9.17 7.76 1.49
C ALA A 207 -9.19 6.48 2.33
N ASN A 208 -8.05 5.80 2.42
CA ASN A 208 -7.91 4.54 3.16
C ASN A 208 -7.30 4.70 4.57
N LYS A 209 -7.09 5.95 5.04
CA LYS A 209 -6.52 6.25 6.38
C LYS A 209 -5.17 5.58 6.65
N LEU A 210 -4.31 5.56 5.64
CA LEU A 210 -2.98 4.97 5.66
C LEU A 210 -1.93 6.01 6.10
N ASP A 211 -0.76 5.52 6.51
CA ASP A 211 0.36 6.34 6.97
C ASP A 211 1.37 6.65 5.87
N GLY A 212 1.24 6.07 4.69
CA GLY A 212 2.19 6.28 3.62
C GLY A 212 2.01 5.33 2.45
N VAL A 213 2.96 5.40 1.53
CA VAL A 213 3.04 4.57 0.33
C VAL A 213 4.42 3.93 0.25
N ASP A 214 4.42 2.66 -0.12
CA ASP A 214 5.60 1.85 -0.42
C ASP A 214 5.63 1.58 -1.92
N ILE A 215 6.76 1.89 -2.57
CA ILE A 215 6.94 1.69 -4.01
C ILE A 215 7.71 0.40 -4.24
N ASP A 216 7.06 -0.59 -4.86
CA ASP A 216 7.66 -1.86 -5.21
C ASP A 216 7.73 -2.00 -6.74
N TRP A 217 8.70 -1.30 -7.36
CA TRP A 217 8.93 -1.38 -8.79
C TRP A 217 10.00 -2.44 -9.06
N GLU A 218 9.57 -3.56 -9.65
CA GLU A 218 10.41 -4.70 -10.00
C GLU A 218 10.55 -4.90 -11.52
N TYR A 219 11.58 -4.36 -12.18
CA TYR A 219 12.55 -3.36 -11.71
C TYR A 219 12.69 -2.23 -12.74
N PRO A 220 13.13 -1.02 -12.35
CA PRO A 220 13.40 0.06 -13.29
C PRO A 220 14.38 -0.39 -14.38
N ALA A 221 14.08 -0.10 -15.64
CA ALA A 221 14.99 -0.38 -16.75
C ALA A 221 16.05 0.73 -16.90
N ALA A 222 17.04 0.53 -17.79
CA ALA A 222 18.12 1.50 -17.99
C ALA A 222 17.60 2.90 -18.39
N GLY A 223 16.55 2.96 -19.22
CA GLY A 223 15.89 4.21 -19.59
C GLY A 223 15.10 4.89 -18.47
N ASP A 224 14.80 4.17 -17.39
CA ASP A 224 14.01 4.68 -16.27
C ASP A 224 14.87 5.34 -15.20
N LYS A 225 16.19 5.21 -15.22
CA LYS A 225 17.06 5.63 -14.10
C LYS A 225 16.84 7.07 -13.64
N GLN A 226 16.84 8.02 -14.58
CA GLN A 226 16.57 9.42 -14.25
C GLN A 226 15.11 9.65 -13.87
N ASN A 227 14.18 8.96 -14.55
CA ASN A 227 12.75 9.07 -14.30
C ASN A 227 12.37 8.55 -12.91
N TYR A 228 12.98 7.46 -12.44
CA TYR A 228 12.83 6.93 -11.10
C TYR A 228 13.23 7.98 -10.06
N THR A 229 14.39 8.61 -10.23
CA THR A 229 14.85 9.67 -9.31
C THR A 229 13.85 10.83 -9.24
N LEU A 230 13.43 11.35 -10.40
CA LEU A 230 12.45 12.45 -10.46
C LEU A 230 11.08 12.05 -9.92
N PHE A 231 10.66 10.80 -10.16
CA PHE A 231 9.42 10.22 -9.66
C PHE A 231 9.42 10.21 -8.14
N ILE A 232 10.42 9.60 -7.52
CA ILE A 232 10.53 9.52 -6.05
C ILE A 232 10.61 10.92 -5.41
N GLN A 233 11.39 11.85 -5.99
CA GLN A 233 11.47 13.23 -5.49
C GLN A 233 10.11 13.95 -5.59
N LYS A 234 9.34 13.74 -6.67
CA LYS A 234 7.98 14.28 -6.81
C LYS A 234 7.04 13.70 -5.76
N LEU A 235 7.06 12.38 -5.55
CA LEU A 235 6.25 11.72 -4.52
C LEU A 235 6.54 12.31 -3.14
N ARG A 236 7.82 12.44 -2.76
CA ARG A 236 8.21 13.02 -1.47
C ARG A 236 7.67 14.44 -1.31
N SER A 237 7.87 15.29 -2.31
CA SER A 237 7.41 16.69 -2.28
C SER A 237 5.88 16.78 -2.07
N VAL A 238 5.10 15.96 -2.78
CA VAL A 238 3.64 15.94 -2.63
C VAL A 238 3.22 15.39 -1.26
N LEU A 239 3.87 14.34 -0.76
CA LEU A 239 3.57 13.78 0.56
C LEU A 239 3.95 14.73 1.71
N ASP A 240 5.01 15.51 1.57
CA ASP A 240 5.39 16.54 2.55
C ASP A 240 4.38 17.69 2.58
N ALA A 241 3.99 18.19 1.40
CA ALA A 241 2.93 19.20 1.29
C ALA A 241 1.61 18.69 1.85
N GLY A 242 1.24 17.43 1.55
CA GLY A 242 0.06 16.77 2.11
C GLY A 242 0.13 16.62 3.62
N SER A 243 1.29 16.26 4.17
CA SER A 243 1.50 16.13 5.62
C SER A 243 1.36 17.46 6.34
N ALA A 244 1.90 18.54 5.76
CA ALA A 244 1.77 19.88 6.30
C ALA A 244 0.32 20.37 6.26
N ALA A 245 -0.38 20.17 5.13
CA ALA A 245 -1.79 20.53 4.98
C ALA A 245 -2.71 19.77 5.94
N ASP A 246 -2.38 18.51 6.23
CA ASP A 246 -3.15 17.65 7.15
C ASP A 246 -2.73 17.82 8.62
N GLY A 247 -1.83 18.77 8.93
CA GLY A 247 -1.40 19.06 10.30
C GLY A 247 -0.67 17.90 11.00
N ARG A 248 -0.02 17.00 10.24
CA ARG A 248 0.54 15.75 10.78
C ARG A 248 1.79 15.93 11.64
N GLY A 249 2.42 17.10 11.64
CA GLY A 249 3.63 17.39 12.42
C GLY A 249 4.74 16.37 12.18
N SER A 250 5.25 15.77 13.26
CA SER A 250 6.30 14.73 13.19
C SER A 250 5.79 13.40 12.61
N ASN A 251 4.48 13.17 12.55
CA ASN A 251 3.87 11.97 11.99
C ASN A 251 3.57 12.10 10.48
N LYS A 252 4.50 12.66 9.71
CA LYS A 252 4.36 12.85 8.26
C LYS A 252 4.01 11.54 7.53
N TYR A 253 3.37 11.65 6.36
CA TYR A 253 3.18 10.51 5.48
C TYR A 253 4.54 9.91 5.09
N GLN A 254 4.70 8.61 5.31
CA GLN A 254 5.91 7.89 4.99
C GLN A 254 6.00 7.56 3.50
N LEU A 255 7.24 7.57 3.00
CA LEU A 255 7.59 7.07 1.68
C LEU A 255 8.67 6.02 1.85
N THR A 256 8.37 4.79 1.44
CA THR A 256 9.30 3.66 1.46
C THR A 256 9.35 3.02 0.08
N ALA A 257 10.26 2.08 -0.11
CA ALA A 257 10.28 1.23 -1.28
C ALA A 257 10.84 -0.15 -0.95
N ALA A 258 10.30 -1.18 -1.60
CA ALA A 258 10.98 -2.44 -1.77
C ALA A 258 11.99 -2.32 -2.92
N VAL A 259 13.23 -2.74 -2.69
CA VAL A 259 14.30 -2.71 -3.69
C VAL A 259 15.02 -4.04 -3.74
N GLY A 260 15.54 -4.39 -4.92
CA GLY A 260 16.31 -5.61 -5.11
C GLY A 260 17.57 -5.65 -4.25
N ALA A 261 18.03 -6.86 -3.94
CA ALA A 261 19.23 -7.09 -3.13
C ALA A 261 20.55 -7.01 -3.92
N SER A 262 20.50 -7.00 -5.26
CA SER A 262 21.68 -7.03 -6.14
C SER A 262 21.63 -5.96 -7.23
N ASP A 263 22.71 -5.82 -8.01
CA ASP A 263 22.75 -4.89 -9.15
C ASP A 263 21.71 -5.20 -10.23
N TYR A 264 21.12 -6.40 -10.25
CA TYR A 264 19.99 -6.70 -11.13
C TYR A 264 18.80 -5.75 -10.88
N GLY A 265 18.40 -5.59 -9.61
CA GLY A 265 17.31 -4.68 -9.23
C GLY A 265 17.77 -3.25 -8.96
N LEU A 266 19.04 -3.04 -8.59
CA LEU A 266 19.57 -1.75 -8.17
C LEU A 266 20.31 -0.98 -9.28
N GLY A 267 20.71 -1.62 -10.37
CA GLY A 267 21.61 -1.04 -11.38
C GLY A 267 21.08 0.25 -12.02
N ASN A 268 19.76 0.38 -12.07
CA ASN A 268 19.05 1.53 -12.66
C ASN A 268 18.44 2.47 -11.61
N ILE A 269 18.89 2.41 -10.35
CA ILE A 269 18.48 3.32 -9.29
C ILE A 269 19.69 4.09 -8.78
N ASP A 270 19.61 5.42 -8.78
CA ASP A 270 20.60 6.26 -8.11
C ASP A 270 20.27 6.36 -6.61
N ILE A 271 20.72 5.37 -5.84
CA ILE A 271 20.42 5.24 -4.41
C ILE A 271 20.83 6.49 -3.62
N ALA A 272 21.98 7.08 -3.92
CA ALA A 272 22.45 8.30 -3.25
C ALA A 272 21.51 9.48 -3.52
N ALA A 273 21.00 9.61 -4.75
CA ALA A 273 20.08 10.68 -5.12
C ALA A 273 18.66 10.50 -4.56
N VAL A 274 18.18 9.26 -4.39
CA VAL A 274 16.79 8.98 -3.95
C VAL A 274 16.65 8.74 -2.46
N GLN A 275 17.67 8.23 -1.77
CA GLN A 275 17.53 7.92 -0.34
C GLN A 275 17.09 9.11 0.53
N PRO A 276 17.43 10.39 0.25
CA PRO A 276 16.94 11.50 1.07
C PRO A 276 15.40 11.61 1.06
N SER A 277 14.76 11.17 -0.01
CA SER A 277 13.30 11.17 -0.17
C SER A 277 12.62 10.05 0.61
N PHE A 278 13.31 8.95 0.86
CA PHE A 278 12.74 7.80 1.56
C PHE A 278 12.93 7.91 3.07
N ASP A 279 11.95 7.42 3.82
CA ASP A 279 12.09 7.19 5.27
C ASP A 279 13.01 5.99 5.52
N PHE A 280 12.83 4.90 4.77
CA PHE A 280 13.75 3.76 4.69
C PHE A 280 13.48 2.93 3.42
N LEU A 281 14.39 2.01 3.10
CA LEU A 281 14.26 1.02 2.02
C LEU A 281 14.16 -0.39 2.60
N ASN A 282 13.15 -1.12 2.17
CA ASN A 282 12.99 -2.56 2.37
C ASN A 282 13.82 -3.28 1.31
N VAL A 283 14.88 -3.96 1.73
CA VAL A 283 15.76 -4.69 0.81
C VAL A 283 15.29 -6.13 0.72
N MET A 284 14.91 -6.57 -0.47
CA MET A 284 14.44 -7.91 -0.75
C MET A 284 15.59 -8.92 -0.71
N THR A 285 16.17 -9.15 0.48
CA THR A 285 17.29 -10.08 0.71
C THR A 285 16.81 -11.53 0.83
N TYR A 286 15.96 -11.91 -0.11
CA TYR A 286 15.45 -13.23 -0.42
C TYR A 286 15.46 -13.35 -1.95
N ASP A 287 15.24 -14.56 -2.45
CA ASP A 287 15.26 -14.87 -3.90
C ASP A 287 16.56 -14.46 -4.59
N MET A 288 17.64 -14.36 -3.80
CA MET A 288 18.93 -13.85 -4.26
C MET A 288 19.63 -14.84 -5.18
N GLN A 289 19.24 -16.12 -5.12
CA GLN A 289 19.81 -17.20 -5.91
C GLN A 289 18.70 -18.19 -6.27
N ALA A 290 18.58 -18.49 -7.56
CA ALA A 290 17.76 -19.57 -8.08
C ALA A 290 18.66 -20.77 -8.39
N GLY A 291 18.31 -21.96 -7.90
CA GLY A 291 19.07 -23.17 -8.21
C GLY A 291 18.80 -24.34 -7.26
N SER A 292 19.08 -25.55 -7.74
CA SER A 292 19.08 -26.73 -6.88
C SER A 292 20.27 -26.66 -5.91
N GLY A 293 20.00 -26.65 -4.61
CA GLY A 293 21.04 -26.73 -3.59
C GLY A 293 21.62 -25.40 -3.10
N THR A 294 21.06 -24.25 -3.51
CA THR A 294 21.53 -22.92 -3.10
C THR A 294 20.59 -22.24 -2.10
N HIS A 295 21.14 -21.37 -1.26
CA HIS A 295 20.32 -20.60 -0.31
C HIS A 295 19.74 -19.35 -0.96
N HIS A 296 18.42 -19.21 -0.96
CA HIS A 296 17.76 -18.04 -1.55
C HIS A 296 17.80 -16.81 -0.61
N THR A 297 17.95 -17.01 0.71
CA THR A 297 17.87 -15.94 1.72
C THR A 297 18.97 -15.97 2.79
N ALA A 298 20.14 -16.56 2.47
CA ALA A 298 21.26 -16.70 3.40
C ALA A 298 21.81 -15.36 3.93
N LEU A 299 22.23 -15.35 5.20
CA LEU A 299 22.81 -14.19 5.86
C LEU A 299 24.22 -13.88 5.34
N TYR A 300 25.04 -14.91 5.17
CA TYR A 300 26.42 -14.81 4.67
C TYR A 300 26.67 -15.75 3.48
N ASN A 301 27.79 -15.54 2.80
CA ASN A 301 28.22 -16.43 1.72
C ASN A 301 28.71 -17.78 2.27
N SER A 302 28.49 -18.84 1.50
CA SER A 302 28.98 -20.20 1.77
C SER A 302 29.16 -20.96 0.45
N SER A 303 29.52 -22.24 0.51
CA SER A 303 29.52 -23.10 -0.69
C SER A 303 28.14 -23.25 -1.35
N ARG A 304 27.06 -22.89 -0.65
CA ARG A 304 25.67 -22.88 -1.15
C ARG A 304 25.11 -21.47 -1.33
N ALA A 305 25.89 -20.44 -1.02
CA ALA A 305 25.48 -19.05 -1.17
C ALA A 305 26.62 -18.19 -1.72
N SER A 306 26.56 -17.87 -3.00
CA SER A 306 27.47 -16.91 -3.65
C SER A 306 27.07 -15.45 -3.40
N TYR A 307 25.80 -15.22 -3.04
CA TYR A 307 25.23 -13.93 -2.69
C TYR A 307 24.39 -14.03 -1.41
N SER A 308 24.35 -12.97 -0.61
CA SER A 308 23.79 -13.00 0.75
C SER A 308 23.28 -11.64 1.23
N VAL A 309 22.56 -11.63 2.36
CA VAL A 309 22.12 -10.41 3.07
C VAL A 309 23.32 -9.49 3.33
N ASP A 310 24.45 -10.03 3.81
CA ASP A 310 25.66 -9.24 4.07
C ASP A 310 26.21 -8.59 2.79
N THR A 311 26.20 -9.31 1.67
CA THR A 311 26.64 -8.78 0.37
C THR A 311 25.73 -7.65 -0.10
N ALA A 312 24.40 -7.83 0.00
CA ALA A 312 23.41 -6.81 -0.35
C ALA A 312 23.55 -5.55 0.52
N VAL A 313 23.76 -5.71 1.83
CA VAL A 313 23.95 -4.59 2.76
C VAL A 313 25.22 -3.80 2.43
N LYS A 314 26.33 -4.49 2.13
CA LYS A 314 27.58 -3.83 1.70
C LYS A 314 27.39 -3.08 0.37
N LEU A 315 26.68 -3.67 -0.58
CA LEU A 315 26.38 -3.04 -1.87
C LEU A 315 25.52 -1.76 -1.70
N LEU A 316 24.44 -1.81 -0.93
CA LEU A 316 23.60 -0.62 -0.74
C LEU A 316 24.31 0.49 0.02
N LYS A 317 25.13 0.13 1.03
CA LYS A 317 25.99 1.10 1.72
C LYS A 317 26.99 1.75 0.75
N SER A 318 27.62 0.97 -0.14
CA SER A 318 28.55 1.52 -1.14
C SER A 318 27.86 2.41 -2.18
N LYS A 319 26.57 2.18 -2.45
CA LYS A 319 25.71 3.05 -3.26
C LYS A 319 25.14 4.26 -2.51
N GLY A 320 25.49 4.46 -1.24
CA GLY A 320 25.15 5.64 -0.46
C GLY A 320 23.90 5.54 0.41
N LEU A 321 23.33 4.33 0.61
CA LEU A 321 22.24 4.14 1.57
C LEU A 321 22.77 4.14 3.02
N PRO A 322 22.31 5.05 3.90
CA PRO A 322 22.68 5.02 5.30
C PRO A 322 22.17 3.76 5.99
N ALA A 323 22.95 3.17 6.91
CA ALA A 323 22.55 2.00 7.68
C ALA A 323 21.20 2.22 8.40
N SER A 324 20.97 3.43 8.91
CA SER A 324 19.73 3.84 9.59
C SER A 324 18.48 3.87 8.71
N LYS A 325 18.62 3.68 7.38
CA LYS A 325 17.52 3.59 6.41
C LYS A 325 17.46 2.23 5.70
N LEU A 326 18.27 1.26 6.11
CA LEU A 326 18.34 -0.06 5.48
C LEU A 326 17.59 -1.08 6.32
N VAL A 327 16.50 -1.63 5.78
CA VAL A 327 15.71 -2.72 6.38
C VAL A 327 15.98 -4.01 5.60
N ILE A 328 16.48 -5.06 6.26
CA ILE A 328 16.75 -6.37 5.60
C ILE A 328 15.50 -7.24 5.54
N GLY A 329 15.46 -8.20 4.63
CA GLY A 329 14.34 -9.12 4.43
C GLY A 329 14.52 -10.52 5.04
N GLY A 330 13.42 -11.08 5.55
CA GLY A 330 13.24 -12.51 5.82
C GLY A 330 12.16 -13.13 4.93
N ALA A 331 12.26 -14.43 4.67
CA ALA A 331 11.32 -15.16 3.81
C ALA A 331 10.48 -16.15 4.62
N PHE A 332 9.16 -16.04 4.57
CA PHE A 332 8.25 -17.00 5.22
C PHE A 332 7.84 -18.13 4.26
N TYR A 333 8.71 -18.45 3.31
CA TYR A 333 8.55 -19.48 2.30
C TYR A 333 9.90 -20.12 1.99
N SER A 334 9.85 -21.24 1.27
CA SER A 334 11.04 -21.88 0.69
C SER A 334 11.16 -21.71 -0.81
N HIS A 335 12.39 -21.84 -1.28
CA HIS A 335 12.71 -22.21 -2.66
C HIS A 335 13.52 -23.50 -2.73
N GLY A 336 13.57 -24.11 -3.93
CA GLY A 336 14.43 -25.26 -4.21
C GLY A 336 13.73 -26.25 -5.13
N THR A 337 13.52 -27.49 -4.65
CA THR A 337 12.76 -28.51 -5.38
C THR A 337 11.31 -28.08 -5.63
N ALA A 338 10.72 -27.32 -4.70
CA ALA A 338 9.41 -26.73 -4.82
C ALA A 338 9.32 -25.52 -3.88
N ASP A 339 8.27 -24.73 -4.07
CA ASP A 339 7.97 -23.57 -3.24
C ASP A 339 6.87 -23.94 -2.26
N TYR A 340 7.12 -23.69 -0.97
CA TYR A 340 6.18 -23.94 0.11
C TYR A 340 6.15 -22.75 1.04
N THR A 341 4.98 -22.48 1.60
CA THR A 341 4.85 -21.59 2.77
C THR A 341 5.56 -22.21 3.98
N TYR A 342 6.00 -21.38 4.92
CA TYR A 342 6.63 -21.89 6.14
C TYR A 342 5.68 -22.79 6.95
N ASP A 343 4.37 -22.48 6.99
CA ASP A 343 3.38 -23.33 7.64
C ASP A 343 3.28 -24.72 6.98
N GLU A 344 3.36 -24.82 5.65
CA GLU A 344 3.43 -26.11 4.94
C GLU A 344 4.73 -26.86 5.29
N LEU A 345 5.87 -26.16 5.30
CA LEU A 345 7.16 -26.74 5.69
C LEU A 345 7.07 -27.33 7.09
N LYS A 346 6.56 -26.56 8.06
CA LYS A 346 6.38 -26.97 9.45
C LYS A 346 5.42 -28.15 9.58
N ALA A 347 4.33 -28.14 8.82
CA ALA A 347 3.33 -29.20 8.86
C ALA A 347 3.87 -30.53 8.32
N GLY A 348 4.57 -30.50 7.18
CA GLY A 348 4.86 -31.70 6.38
C GLY A 348 6.32 -32.03 6.09
N PHE A 349 7.27 -31.11 6.31
CA PHE A 349 8.64 -31.26 5.78
C PHE A 349 9.73 -31.13 6.85
N ILE A 350 9.65 -30.16 7.77
CA ILE A 350 10.69 -29.97 8.78
C ILE A 350 10.76 -31.20 9.69
N ASN A 351 11.80 -32.01 9.52
CA ASN A 351 12.03 -33.29 10.22
C ASN A 351 10.86 -34.29 10.10
N LYS A 352 10.20 -34.33 8.94
CA LYS A 352 9.02 -35.15 8.68
C LYS A 352 9.08 -35.76 7.29
N ASN A 353 8.33 -36.84 7.05
CA ASN A 353 8.11 -37.40 5.71
C ASN A 353 9.39 -37.62 4.88
N GLY A 354 10.46 -38.08 5.54
CA GLY A 354 11.76 -38.34 4.89
C GLY A 354 12.63 -37.10 4.64
N TRP A 355 12.17 -35.92 5.02
CA TRP A 355 12.94 -34.67 5.00
C TRP A 355 13.62 -34.43 6.34
N THR A 356 14.87 -34.00 6.30
CA THR A 356 15.70 -33.70 7.47
C THR A 356 16.17 -32.26 7.40
N ARG A 357 16.04 -31.53 8.51
CA ARG A 357 16.58 -30.18 8.66
C ARG A 357 18.10 -30.24 8.77
N GLN A 358 18.75 -29.41 7.97
CA GLN A 358 20.18 -29.17 7.96
C GLN A 358 20.45 -27.70 8.32
N TRP A 359 21.67 -27.42 8.73
CA TRP A 359 22.14 -26.07 9.05
C TRP A 359 23.46 -25.80 8.33
N ASP A 360 23.50 -24.73 7.53
CA ASP A 360 24.74 -24.19 6.99
C ASP A 360 25.26 -23.12 7.94
N ASP A 361 26.26 -23.48 8.74
CA ASP A 361 26.79 -22.57 9.76
C ASP A 361 27.57 -21.38 9.18
N ALA A 362 28.14 -21.53 7.98
CA ALA A 362 28.81 -20.42 7.31
C ALA A 362 27.79 -19.40 6.80
N ALA A 363 26.71 -19.87 6.17
CA ALA A 363 25.64 -19.02 5.65
C ALA A 363 24.68 -18.49 6.72
N LYS A 364 24.64 -19.14 7.90
CA LYS A 364 23.61 -19.01 8.93
C LYS A 364 22.20 -19.23 8.36
N ALA A 365 22.04 -20.31 7.59
CA ALA A 365 20.82 -20.62 6.86
C ALA A 365 20.39 -22.08 7.06
N PRO A 366 19.10 -22.34 7.36
CA PRO A 366 18.57 -23.68 7.38
C PRO A 366 18.23 -24.14 5.95
N TYR A 367 18.19 -25.45 5.77
CA TYR A 367 17.63 -26.07 4.58
C TYR A 367 17.14 -27.47 4.90
N LEU A 368 16.25 -28.02 4.07
CA LEU A 368 15.79 -29.40 4.18
C LEU A 368 16.41 -30.24 3.06
N THR A 369 16.74 -31.48 3.38
CA THR A 369 17.16 -32.49 2.39
C THR A 369 16.39 -33.78 2.59
N ASN A 370 16.20 -34.56 1.52
CA ASN A 370 15.67 -35.92 1.61
C ASN A 370 16.54 -36.93 0.83
N SER A 371 16.25 -38.23 0.99
CA SER A 371 16.99 -39.31 0.31
C SER A 371 16.82 -39.31 -1.21
N GLY A 372 15.80 -38.62 -1.73
CA GLY A 372 15.56 -38.46 -3.17
C GLY A 372 16.35 -37.32 -3.81
N GLY A 373 17.26 -36.67 -3.07
CA GLY A 373 18.03 -35.52 -3.56
C GLY A 373 17.26 -34.20 -3.54
N GLY A 374 16.11 -34.15 -2.85
CA GLY A 374 15.35 -32.93 -2.64
C GLY A 374 16.12 -31.92 -1.79
N PHE A 375 15.89 -30.64 -2.05
CA PHE A 375 16.49 -29.52 -1.35
C PHE A 375 15.47 -28.38 -1.22
N LEU A 376 15.29 -27.85 0.00
CA LEU A 376 14.44 -26.68 0.26
C LEU A 376 15.22 -25.70 1.14
N SER A 377 15.54 -24.51 0.63
CA SER A 377 16.11 -23.40 1.40
C SER A 377 14.99 -22.47 1.86
N TYR A 378 15.07 -21.99 3.10
CA TYR A 378 14.05 -21.17 3.75
C TYR A 378 14.66 -20.37 4.91
N ASP A 379 13.89 -19.50 5.56
CA ASP A 379 14.23 -18.99 6.90
C ASP A 379 13.47 -19.77 7.98
N ASP A 380 14.09 -19.92 9.15
CA ASP A 380 13.44 -20.40 10.37
C ASP A 380 13.72 -19.47 11.56
N THR A 381 13.26 -19.87 12.74
CA THR A 381 13.48 -19.08 13.97
C THR A 381 14.97 -18.84 14.26
N GLN A 382 15.85 -19.78 13.92
CA GLN A 382 17.29 -19.65 14.12
C GLN A 382 17.90 -18.66 13.14
N SER A 383 17.65 -18.76 11.83
CA SER A 383 18.21 -17.80 10.87
C SER A 383 17.65 -16.39 11.04
N LEU A 384 16.36 -16.24 11.37
CA LEU A 384 15.79 -14.92 11.66
C LEU A 384 16.42 -14.28 12.90
N ALA A 385 16.71 -15.07 13.94
CA ALA A 385 17.44 -14.58 15.10
C ALA A 385 18.87 -14.14 14.72
N GLU A 386 19.57 -14.88 13.86
CA GLU A 386 20.90 -14.49 13.34
C GLU A 386 20.83 -13.21 12.50
N LYS A 387 19.81 -13.06 11.63
CA LYS A 387 19.56 -11.82 10.88
C LYS A 387 19.33 -10.63 11.82
N VAL A 388 18.60 -10.83 12.91
CA VAL A 388 18.40 -9.78 13.92
C VAL A 388 19.69 -9.44 14.69
N LYS A 389 20.53 -10.42 15.03
CA LYS A 389 21.85 -10.14 15.60
C LYS A 389 22.70 -9.32 14.63
N TYR A 390 22.71 -9.71 13.36
CA TYR A 390 23.42 -9.00 12.31
C TYR A 390 22.94 -7.56 12.12
N LEU A 391 21.62 -7.33 12.08
CA LEU A 391 21.07 -5.99 11.89
C LEU A 391 21.39 -5.07 13.08
N LYS A 392 21.42 -5.60 14.31
CA LYS A 392 21.87 -4.88 15.49
C LYS A 392 23.35 -4.51 15.38
N ALA A 393 24.21 -5.49 15.08
CA ALA A 393 25.66 -5.31 14.93
C ALA A 393 26.02 -4.29 13.83
N ASN A 394 25.22 -4.22 12.77
CA ASN A 394 25.45 -3.32 11.63
C ASN A 394 24.69 -1.99 11.71
N SER A 395 24.02 -1.71 12.83
CA SER A 395 23.21 -0.51 13.05
C SER A 395 22.17 -0.27 11.95
N LEU A 396 21.57 -1.34 11.43
CA LEU A 396 20.57 -1.27 10.36
C LEU A 396 19.23 -0.77 10.92
N ALA A 397 18.34 -0.27 10.04
CA ALA A 397 17.05 0.28 10.43
C ALA A 397 16.12 -0.78 11.03
N GLY A 398 16.16 -2.02 10.52
CA GLY A 398 15.32 -3.11 11.02
C GLY A 398 15.24 -4.29 10.07
N ILE A 399 14.15 -5.05 10.20
CA ILE A 399 13.82 -6.23 9.38
C ILE A 399 12.36 -6.16 8.90
N MET A 400 12.14 -6.61 7.67
CA MET A 400 10.82 -6.90 7.10
C MET A 400 10.74 -8.38 6.74
N PHE A 401 9.54 -8.92 6.54
CA PHE A 401 9.37 -10.26 5.94
C PHE A 401 8.27 -10.33 4.88
N TRP A 402 8.48 -11.20 3.90
CA TRP A 402 7.52 -11.61 2.87
C TRP A 402 7.15 -13.08 3.07
N GLU A 403 5.89 -13.45 3.24
CA GLU A 403 4.78 -12.59 3.67
C GLU A 403 4.01 -13.20 4.84
N TYR A 404 3.27 -12.36 5.56
CA TYR A 404 2.65 -12.71 6.84
C TYR A 404 1.73 -13.93 6.75
N GLY A 405 0.99 -14.07 5.65
CA GLY A 405 0.04 -15.15 5.41
C GLY A 405 0.68 -16.55 5.32
N GLN A 406 2.00 -16.65 5.21
CA GLN A 406 2.73 -17.92 5.12
C GLN A 406 3.26 -18.44 6.47
N ASN A 407 3.07 -17.67 7.56
CA ASN A 407 3.28 -18.15 8.92
C ASN A 407 2.25 -17.56 9.90
N LEU A 408 1.05 -18.15 9.93
CA LEU A 408 -0.09 -17.60 10.68
C LEU A 408 -0.04 -17.93 12.18
N ASP A 409 0.72 -18.94 12.59
CA ASP A 409 0.92 -19.26 14.02
C ASP A 409 1.84 -18.26 14.74
N GLY A 410 2.51 -17.38 13.98
CA GLY A 410 3.34 -16.30 14.48
C GLY A 410 4.67 -16.74 15.08
N GLU A 411 5.12 -17.98 14.86
CA GLU A 411 6.40 -18.49 15.35
C GLU A 411 7.58 -17.63 14.85
N LEU A 412 7.64 -17.35 13.55
CA LEU A 412 8.74 -16.61 12.93
C LEU A 412 8.75 -15.13 13.37
N LEU A 413 7.58 -14.49 13.38
CA LEU A 413 7.44 -13.13 13.92
C LEU A 413 7.78 -13.09 15.42
N GLY A 414 7.40 -14.11 16.17
CA GLY A 414 7.77 -14.28 17.58
C GLY A 414 9.27 -14.36 17.78
N ALA A 415 9.99 -15.10 16.93
CA ALA A 415 11.45 -15.19 16.97
C ALA A 415 12.12 -13.85 16.65
N ILE A 416 11.66 -13.15 15.61
CA ILE A 416 12.14 -11.79 15.27
C ILE A 416 11.96 -10.85 16.46
N HIS A 417 10.75 -10.81 17.02
CA HIS A 417 10.43 -9.93 18.15
C HIS A 417 11.27 -10.26 19.39
N THR A 418 11.43 -11.54 19.72
CA THR A 418 12.24 -11.97 20.86
C THR A 418 13.70 -11.56 20.67
N ALA A 419 14.27 -11.83 19.49
CA ALA A 419 15.66 -11.47 19.18
C ALA A 419 15.89 -9.95 19.15
N LEU A 420 14.88 -9.15 18.80
CA LEU A 420 14.97 -7.68 18.83
C LEU A 420 15.02 -7.14 20.26
N ASN A 421 14.36 -7.81 21.20
CA ASN A 421 14.26 -7.39 22.60
C ASN A 421 15.24 -8.09 23.55
N SER A 422 16.10 -8.97 23.03
CA SER A 422 17.16 -9.65 23.78
C SER A 422 18.46 -8.86 23.85
#